data_AF-A0A1S9P896-F1
#
_entry.id   AF-A0A1S9P896-F1
#
_cell.length_a   1.000
_cell.length_b   1.000
_cell.length_c   1.000
_cell.angle_alpha   90.00
_cell.angle_beta   90.00
_cell.angle_gamma   90.00
#
_symmetry.space_group_name_H-M   'P 1'
#
loop_
_entity.id
_entity.type
_entity.pdbx_description
1 polymer ?
#
loop_
_entity_poly.entity_id
_entity_poly.type
_entity_poly.pdbx_seq_one_letter_code
_entity_poly.pdbx_strand_id
1 'polypeptide(L)'
;MKNKLLTELFNSREFNRCIKKMRPEWLHDDLRAEVALILCEMPEEKIMALHQQGVLRFYAVRIILNLAQSSTSPFFKKFRASWVELENIIEPAYIEYDKEKEAMLTQAITEIDNLYWYDKELLKLYLKLGSYRAMEQETGIPFESIYKTVQQACKAIRTKVTS
;
A
#
# COMPACT_ATOMS: atom_id res chain seq x y z
N MET A 1 26.70 16.75 17.79
CA MET A 1 25.85 16.95 18.99
C MET A 1 24.61 16.07 18.97
N LYS A 2 24.02 15.83 17.79
CA LYS A 2 22.90 14.93 17.53
C LYS A 2 22.90 13.62 18.32
N ASN A 3 24.00 12.85 18.27
CA ASN A 3 24.03 11.51 18.87
C ASN A 3 23.74 11.54 20.37
N LYS A 4 24.24 12.55 21.11
CA LYS A 4 23.95 12.69 22.55
C LYS A 4 22.46 12.91 22.80
N LEU A 5 21.83 13.80 22.03
CA LEU A 5 20.39 14.08 22.14
C LEU A 5 19.54 12.85 21.83
N LEU A 6 19.90 12.09 20.80
CA LEU A 6 19.22 10.85 20.46
C LEU A 6 19.42 9.80 21.55
N THR A 7 20.63 9.63 22.07
CA THR A 7 20.90 8.72 23.20
C THR A 7 20.02 9.06 24.42
N GLU A 8 19.92 10.34 24.78
CA GLU A 8 19.04 10.79 25.87
C GLU A 8 17.56 10.47 25.59
N LEU A 9 17.10 10.69 24.36
CA LEU A 9 15.74 10.37 23.93
C LEU A 9 15.45 8.87 24.04
N PHE A 10 16.33 8.01 23.52
CA PHE A 10 16.14 6.55 23.51
C PHE A 10 16.27 5.92 24.91
N ASN A 11 17.02 6.56 25.81
CA ASN A 11 17.12 6.14 27.21
C ASN A 11 16.00 6.69 28.10
N SER A 12 15.18 7.62 27.58
CA SER A 12 14.06 8.18 28.34
C SER A 12 13.01 7.13 28.69
N ARG A 13 12.42 7.27 29.88
CA ARG A 13 11.38 6.35 30.37
C ARG A 13 10.11 6.44 29.52
N GLU A 14 9.82 7.62 29.01
CA GLU A 14 8.65 7.94 28.19
C GLU A 14 8.73 7.23 26.85
N PHE A 15 9.88 7.28 26.18
CA PHE A 15 10.09 6.59 24.92
C PHE A 15 9.91 5.07 25.08
N ASN A 16 10.55 4.50 26.10
CA ASN A 16 10.42 3.07 26.42
C ASN A 16 8.97 2.68 26.72
N ARG A 17 8.21 3.55 27.41
CA ARG A 17 6.80 3.34 27.68
C ARG A 17 5.95 3.38 26.41
N CYS A 18 6.27 4.25 25.45
CA CYS A 18 5.56 4.32 24.17
C CYS A 18 5.74 3.04 23.36
N ILE A 19 6.96 2.53 23.24
CA ILE A 19 7.24 1.27 22.53
C ILE A 19 6.47 0.11 23.18
N LYS A 20 6.52 -0.02 24.51
CA LYS A 20 5.84 -1.09 25.25
C LYS A 20 4.32 -1.11 25.11
N LYS A 21 3.71 0.03 24.76
CA LYS A 21 2.25 0.13 24.53
C LYS A 21 1.83 -0.38 23.16
N MET A 22 2.76 -0.54 22.22
CA MET A 22 2.45 -1.01 20.88
C MET A 22 2.26 -2.53 20.87
N ARG A 23 1.50 -3.03 19.91
CA ARG A 23 1.27 -4.46 19.71
C ARG A 23 1.64 -4.83 18.28
N PRO A 24 2.13 -6.06 18.05
CA PRO A 24 2.44 -7.13 19.02
C PRO A 24 3.72 -6.89 19.84
N GLU A 25 3.87 -7.60 20.98
CA GLU A 25 5.00 -7.43 21.92
C GLU A 25 6.36 -7.84 21.35
N TRP A 26 6.38 -8.91 20.55
CA TRP A 26 7.62 -9.42 19.93
C TRP A 26 8.23 -8.45 18.91
N LEU A 27 7.49 -7.43 18.45
CA LEU A 27 7.98 -6.39 17.54
C LEU A 27 8.57 -5.16 18.24
N HIS A 28 8.61 -5.14 19.57
CA HIS A 28 9.06 -3.95 20.31
C HIS A 28 10.51 -3.58 19.98
N ASP A 29 11.39 -4.56 19.84
CA ASP A 29 12.80 -4.33 19.56
C ASP A 29 13.03 -3.88 18.12
N ASP A 30 12.35 -4.50 17.14
CA ASP A 30 12.39 -4.07 15.73
C ASP A 30 11.84 -2.65 15.56
N LEU A 31 10.72 -2.35 16.23
CA LEU A 31 10.13 -1.01 16.21
C LEU A 31 11.09 0.02 16.80
N ARG A 32 11.75 -0.32 17.93
CA ARG A 32 12.75 0.55 18.55
C ARG A 32 13.92 0.80 17.59
N ALA A 33 14.44 -0.24 16.97
CA ALA A 33 15.58 -0.18 16.06
C ALA A 33 15.24 0.68 14.82
N GLU A 34 14.07 0.50 14.21
CA GLU A 34 13.69 1.26 13.02
C GLU A 34 13.43 2.74 13.33
N VAL A 35 12.87 3.06 14.51
CA VAL A 35 12.76 4.46 14.95
C VAL A 35 14.15 5.09 15.13
N ALA A 36 15.12 4.33 15.67
CA ALA A 36 16.50 4.77 15.82
C ALA A 36 17.18 5.01 14.47
N LEU A 37 17.02 4.09 13.52
CA LEU A 37 17.55 4.22 12.18
C LEU A 37 17.04 5.50 11.50
N ILE A 38 15.72 5.71 11.50
CA ILE A 38 15.09 6.89 10.89
C ILE A 38 15.66 8.18 11.49
N LEU A 39 15.75 8.29 12.82
CA LEU A 39 16.27 9.50 13.47
C LEU A 39 17.78 9.68 13.26
N CYS A 40 18.54 8.59 13.17
CA CYS A 40 19.98 8.61 12.90
C CYS A 40 20.30 8.95 11.43
N GLU A 41 19.43 8.64 10.48
CA GLU A 41 19.61 9.00 9.06
C GLU A 41 19.23 10.46 8.77
N MET A 42 18.46 11.12 9.65
CA MET A 42 18.07 12.52 9.46
C MET A 42 19.27 13.50 9.50
N PRO A 43 19.23 14.60 8.72
CA PRO A 43 20.22 15.67 8.83
C PRO A 43 20.33 16.21 10.27
N GLU A 44 21.55 16.53 10.72
CA GLU A 44 21.79 17.03 12.08
C GLU A 44 21.07 18.35 12.34
N GLU A 45 21.00 19.24 11.34
CA GLU A 45 20.31 20.53 11.45
C GLU A 45 18.83 20.34 11.80
N LYS A 46 18.19 19.35 11.19
CA LYS A 46 16.78 19.03 11.44
C LYS A 46 16.55 18.54 12.86
N ILE A 47 17.41 17.63 13.36
CA ILE A 47 17.31 17.13 14.73
C ILE A 47 17.54 18.26 15.75
N MET A 48 18.53 19.13 15.49
CA MET A 48 18.81 20.28 16.33
C MET A 48 17.64 21.26 16.37
N ALA A 49 17.03 21.58 15.21
CA ALA A 49 15.86 22.44 15.14
C ALA A 49 14.67 21.87 15.93
N LEU A 50 14.39 20.57 15.78
CA LEU A 50 13.33 19.88 16.53
C LEU A 50 13.59 19.90 18.04
N HIS A 51 14.85 19.77 18.45
CA HIS A 51 15.24 19.82 19.86
C HIS A 51 15.09 21.23 20.44
N GLN A 52 15.58 22.26 19.73
CA GLN A 52 15.47 23.66 20.15
C GLN A 52 14.02 24.11 20.30
N GLN A 53 13.13 23.60 19.45
CA GLN A 53 11.69 23.84 19.52
C GLN A 53 10.98 23.02 20.61
N GLY A 54 11.67 22.10 21.29
CA GLY A 54 11.08 21.22 22.30
C GLY A 54 10.17 20.12 21.75
N VAL A 55 10.12 19.92 20.43
CA VAL A 55 9.17 19.01 19.76
C VAL A 55 9.76 17.66 19.37
N LEU A 56 11.08 17.45 19.53
CA LEU A 56 11.75 16.21 19.16
C LEU A 56 11.10 14.95 19.74
N ARG A 57 10.63 15.01 20.99
CA ARG A 57 9.95 13.88 21.65
C ARG A 57 8.62 13.54 20.97
N PHE A 58 7.80 14.54 20.67
CA PHE A 58 6.53 14.36 19.96
C PHE A 58 6.75 13.86 18.54
N TYR A 59 7.82 14.31 17.89
CA TYR A 59 8.22 13.83 16.58
C TYR A 59 8.57 12.33 16.60
N ALA A 60 9.35 11.89 17.58
CA ALA A 60 9.68 10.48 17.77
C ALA A 60 8.41 9.63 18.04
N VAL A 61 7.50 10.12 18.87
CA VAL A 61 6.20 9.46 19.09
C VAL A 61 5.38 9.37 17.80
N ARG A 62 5.39 10.42 16.96
CA ARG A 62 4.72 10.40 15.65
C ARG A 62 5.31 9.34 14.72
N ILE A 63 6.64 9.18 14.69
CA ILE A 63 7.29 8.11 13.93
C ILE A 63 6.82 6.74 14.44
N ILE A 64 6.85 6.51 15.75
CA ILE A 64 6.38 5.26 16.37
C ILE A 64 4.95 4.95 15.92
N LEU A 65 4.03 5.92 16.03
CA LEU A 65 2.63 5.76 15.63
C LEU A 65 2.51 5.41 14.13
N ASN A 66 3.25 6.11 13.27
CA ASN A 66 3.19 5.87 11.83
C ASN A 66 3.66 4.45 11.48
N LEU A 67 4.74 3.97 12.09
CA LEU A 67 5.23 2.60 11.87
C LEU A 67 4.28 1.55 12.45
N ALA A 68 3.73 1.81 13.63
CA ALA A 68 2.82 0.90 14.33
C ALA A 68 1.40 0.86 13.73
N GLN A 69 0.98 1.84 12.94
CA GLN A 69 -0.38 1.91 12.40
C GLN A 69 -0.45 1.76 10.87
N SER A 70 0.58 2.20 10.14
CA SER A 70 0.54 2.19 8.69
C SER A 70 0.72 0.77 8.12
N SER A 71 -0.26 0.31 7.35
CA SER A 71 -0.22 -0.91 6.55
C SER A 71 0.58 -0.77 5.25
N THR A 72 0.99 0.46 4.89
CA THR A 72 1.76 0.75 3.68
C THR A 72 3.23 1.00 3.95
N SER A 73 3.62 1.12 5.23
CA SER A 73 4.99 1.42 5.63
C SER A 73 5.95 0.27 5.30
N PRO A 74 7.24 0.57 5.04
CA PRO A 74 8.27 -0.46 4.92
C PRO A 74 8.34 -1.37 6.15
N PHE A 75 8.11 -0.81 7.34
CA PHE A 75 8.04 -1.57 8.59
C PHE A 75 6.94 -2.63 8.58
N PHE A 76 5.75 -2.28 8.07
CA PHE A 76 4.68 -3.26 7.94
C PHE A 76 5.11 -4.41 7.04
N LYS A 77 5.66 -4.12 5.85
CA LYS A 77 6.07 -5.14 4.88
C LYS A 77 7.18 -6.05 5.40
N LYS A 78 8.15 -5.49 6.14
CA LYS A 78 9.29 -6.24 6.67
C LYS A 78 8.92 -7.11 7.88
N PHE A 79 8.11 -6.58 8.80
CA PHE A 79 8.00 -7.14 10.15
C PHE A 79 6.57 -7.50 10.58
N ARG A 80 5.53 -6.86 10.02
CA ARG A 80 4.13 -7.09 10.46
C ARG A 80 3.28 -7.87 9.48
N ALA A 81 3.60 -7.79 8.19
CA ALA A 81 2.94 -8.57 7.18
C ALA A 81 3.16 -10.04 7.57
N SER A 82 2.09 -10.71 7.99
CA SER A 82 2.14 -12.11 8.34
C SER A 82 2.68 -12.87 7.15
N TRP A 83 3.89 -13.40 7.24
CA TRP A 83 4.32 -14.46 6.34
C TRP A 83 3.43 -15.64 6.68
N VAL A 84 2.48 -15.95 5.79
CA VAL A 84 1.81 -17.24 5.84
C VAL A 84 2.91 -18.24 5.49
N GLU A 85 3.39 -19.01 6.46
CA GLU A 85 4.17 -20.19 6.17
C GLU A 85 3.32 -21.04 5.22
N LEU A 86 3.84 -21.32 4.02
CA LEU A 86 3.20 -22.12 2.99
C LEU A 86 3.13 -23.60 3.40
N GLU A 87 2.88 -23.90 4.67
CA GLU A 87 2.86 -25.28 5.16
C GLU A 87 1.59 -26.03 4.77
N ASN A 88 0.51 -25.36 4.28
CA ASN A 88 -0.78 -26.04 4.16
C ASN A 88 -1.69 -25.73 2.96
N ILE A 89 -1.24 -25.11 1.85
CA ILE A 89 -2.15 -24.97 0.69
C ILE A 89 -1.40 -25.05 -0.64
N ILE A 90 -1.30 -26.26 -1.19
CA ILE A 90 -1.65 -26.52 -2.60
C ILE A 90 -2.39 -27.85 -2.63
N GLU A 91 -3.58 -27.92 -2.04
CA GLU A 91 -4.58 -28.79 -2.65
C GLU A 91 -4.96 -28.09 -3.96
N PRO A 92 -4.84 -28.75 -5.13
CA PRO A 92 -5.36 -28.17 -6.36
C PRO A 92 -6.84 -27.89 -6.11
N ALA A 93 -7.22 -26.62 -6.12
CA ALA A 93 -8.61 -26.24 -6.03
C ALA A 93 -9.34 -26.99 -7.15
N TYR A 94 -10.19 -27.95 -6.80
CA TYR A 94 -11.18 -28.48 -7.72
C TYR A 94 -12.08 -27.30 -8.05
N ILE A 95 -11.82 -26.63 -9.17
CA ILE A 95 -12.68 -25.58 -9.68
C ILE A 95 -13.92 -26.30 -10.20
N GLU A 96 -14.98 -26.30 -9.40
CA GLU A 96 -16.28 -26.80 -9.84
C GLU A 96 -16.71 -26.00 -11.07
N TYR A 97 -17.08 -26.71 -12.15
CA TYR A 97 -17.50 -26.10 -13.40
C TYR A 97 -18.85 -25.39 -13.19
N ASP A 98 -18.77 -24.08 -13.02
CA ASP A 98 -19.91 -23.20 -12.81
C ASP A 98 -20.38 -22.65 -14.17
N LYS A 99 -21.42 -23.30 -14.72
CA LYS A 99 -22.05 -22.93 -16.00
C LYS A 99 -22.53 -21.48 -16.01
N GLU A 100 -22.98 -20.96 -14.88
CA GLU A 100 -23.50 -19.59 -14.79
C GLU A 100 -22.34 -18.60 -14.92
N LYS A 101 -21.21 -18.85 -14.25
CA LYS A 101 -20.00 -18.02 -14.41
C LYS A 101 -19.44 -18.05 -15.83
N GLU A 102 -19.41 -19.20 -16.50
CA GLU A 102 -18.95 -19.25 -17.89
C GLU A 102 -19.89 -18.48 -18.84
N ALA A 103 -21.20 -18.56 -18.62
CA ALA A 103 -22.17 -17.77 -19.38
C ALA A 103 -21.94 -16.26 -19.18
N MET A 104 -21.73 -15.82 -17.92
CA MET A 104 -21.42 -14.42 -17.62
C MET A 104 -20.09 -13.97 -18.25
N LEU A 105 -19.07 -14.83 -18.24
CA LEU A 105 -17.78 -14.54 -18.87
C LEU A 105 -17.92 -14.36 -20.38
N THR A 106 -18.67 -15.25 -21.03
CA THR A 106 -18.92 -15.22 -22.48
C THR A 106 -19.70 -13.98 -22.89
N GLN A 107 -20.70 -13.60 -22.10
CA GLN A 107 -21.44 -12.34 -22.30
C GLN A 107 -20.52 -11.13 -22.13
N ALA A 108 -19.69 -11.10 -21.08
CA ALA A 108 -18.76 -9.99 -20.87
C ALA A 108 -17.77 -9.82 -22.03
N ILE A 109 -17.22 -10.92 -22.58
CA ILE A 109 -16.33 -10.89 -23.74
C ILE A 109 -17.06 -10.33 -24.98
N THR A 110 -18.28 -10.78 -25.22
CA THR A 110 -19.10 -10.30 -26.34
C THR A 110 -19.39 -8.80 -26.22
N GLU A 111 -19.68 -8.33 -25.01
CA GLU A 111 -19.94 -6.90 -24.77
C GLU A 111 -18.69 -6.05 -24.88
N ILE A 112 -17.53 -6.56 -24.48
CA ILE A 112 -16.23 -5.90 -24.73
C ILE A 112 -16.00 -5.77 -26.25
N ASP A 113 -16.37 -6.78 -27.03
CA ASP A 113 -16.22 -6.76 -28.48
C ASP A 113 -17.17 -5.76 -29.17
N ASN A 114 -18.34 -5.50 -28.58
CA ASN A 114 -19.33 -4.54 -29.05
C ASN A 114 -19.03 -3.08 -28.66
N LEU A 115 -18.00 -2.82 -27.85
CA LEU A 115 -17.59 -1.45 -27.52
C LEU A 115 -16.99 -0.74 -28.73
N TYR A 116 -17.06 0.60 -28.72
CA TYR A 116 -16.35 1.42 -29.68
C TYR A 116 -14.84 1.13 -29.62
N TRP A 117 -14.17 1.12 -30.78
CA TRP A 117 -12.79 0.64 -30.91
C TRP A 117 -11.83 1.32 -29.91
N TYR A 118 -12.00 2.63 -29.66
CA TYR A 118 -11.17 3.39 -28.73
C TYR A 118 -11.36 2.91 -27.28
N ASP A 119 -12.60 2.71 -26.86
CA ASP A 119 -12.95 2.26 -25.51
C ASP A 119 -12.43 0.84 -25.27
N LYS A 120 -12.57 -0.02 -26.30
CA LYS A 120 -12.07 -1.39 -26.31
C LYS A 120 -10.56 -1.45 -26.15
N GLU A 121 -9.81 -0.66 -26.90
CA GLU A 121 -8.34 -0.65 -26.83
C GLU A 121 -7.84 -0.09 -25.49
N LEU A 122 -8.47 0.95 -24.95
CA LEU A 122 -8.13 1.44 -23.60
C LEU A 122 -8.44 0.39 -22.52
N LEU A 123 -9.56 -0.31 -22.61
CA LEU A 123 -9.91 -1.36 -21.64
C LEU A 123 -8.91 -2.53 -21.69
N LYS A 124 -8.53 -2.99 -22.89
CA LYS A 124 -7.49 -4.03 -23.04
C LYS A 124 -6.15 -3.58 -22.49
N LEU A 125 -5.75 -2.34 -22.76
CA LEU A 125 -4.51 -1.78 -22.24
C LEU A 125 -4.54 -1.70 -20.70
N TYR A 126 -5.69 -1.32 -20.12
CA TYR A 126 -5.89 -1.36 -18.68
C TYR A 126 -5.77 -2.78 -18.10
N LEU A 127 -6.36 -3.79 -18.75
CA LEU A 127 -6.23 -5.19 -18.31
C LEU A 127 -4.77 -5.68 -18.34
N LYS A 128 -3.94 -5.15 -19.26
CA LYS A 128 -2.53 -5.50 -19.38
C LYS A 128 -1.65 -4.79 -18.34
N LEU A 129 -1.85 -3.49 -18.13
CA LEU A 129 -0.97 -2.65 -17.29
C LEU A 129 -1.45 -2.49 -15.85
N GLY A 130 -2.75 -2.57 -15.60
CA GLY A 130 -3.37 -2.41 -14.28
C GLY A 130 -3.35 -0.99 -13.69
N SER A 131 -2.79 0.01 -14.40
CA SER A 131 -2.65 1.38 -13.89
C SER A 131 -2.89 2.43 -14.97
N TYR A 132 -3.79 3.38 -14.69
CA TYR A 132 -4.07 4.52 -15.58
C TYR A 132 -2.84 5.40 -15.84
N ARG A 133 -1.93 5.52 -14.86
CA ARG A 133 -0.69 6.30 -15.03
C ARG A 133 0.29 5.62 -15.99
N ALA A 134 0.35 4.29 -15.98
CA ALA A 134 1.15 3.54 -16.95
C ALA A 134 0.56 3.71 -18.36
N MET A 135 -0.77 3.71 -18.48
CA MET A 135 -1.45 3.96 -19.75
C MET A 135 -1.19 5.38 -20.29
N GLU A 136 -1.21 6.41 -19.43
CA GLU A 136 -0.89 7.79 -19.81
C GLU A 136 0.54 7.91 -20.36
N GLN A 137 1.51 7.22 -19.73
CA GLN A 137 2.89 7.19 -20.20
C GLN A 137 3.05 6.48 -21.55
N GLU A 138 2.30 5.39 -21.79
CA GLU A 138 2.42 4.58 -23.00
C GLU A 138 1.66 5.19 -24.19
N THR A 139 0.51 5.82 -23.94
CA THR A 139 -0.38 6.36 -24.99
C THR A 139 -0.24 7.86 -25.20
N GLY A 140 0.28 8.60 -24.24
CA GLY A 140 0.27 10.07 -24.23
C GLY A 140 -1.11 10.69 -24.04
N ILE A 141 -2.16 9.89 -23.82
CA ILE A 141 -3.51 10.38 -23.55
C ILE A 141 -3.57 10.85 -22.09
N PRO A 142 -4.17 12.02 -21.80
CA PRO A 142 -4.29 12.51 -20.43
C PRO A 142 -4.98 11.51 -19.49
N PHE A 143 -4.45 11.38 -18.28
CA PHE A 143 -4.97 10.50 -17.22
C PHE A 143 -6.50 10.58 -17.08
N GLU A 144 -7.04 11.80 -17.06
CA GLU A 144 -8.46 12.07 -16.85
C GLU A 144 -9.33 11.45 -17.95
N SER A 145 -8.86 11.52 -19.21
CA SER A 145 -9.55 10.94 -20.36
C SER A 145 -9.52 9.43 -20.31
N ILE A 146 -8.37 8.83 -19.97
CA ILE A 146 -8.23 7.38 -19.80
C ILE A 146 -9.16 6.88 -18.69
N TYR A 147 -9.09 7.52 -17.52
CA TYR A 147 -9.90 7.17 -16.35
C TYR A 147 -11.39 7.18 -16.69
N LYS A 148 -11.90 8.27 -17.29
CA LYS A 148 -13.31 8.37 -17.68
C LYS A 148 -13.72 7.29 -18.66
N THR A 149 -12.92 7.06 -19.69
CA THR A 149 -13.25 6.12 -20.76
C THR A 149 -13.32 4.68 -20.22
N VAL A 150 -12.30 4.25 -19.44
CA VAL A 150 -12.28 2.90 -18.86
C VAL A 150 -13.44 2.69 -17.88
N GLN A 151 -13.74 3.68 -17.03
CA GLN A 151 -14.86 3.59 -16.10
C GLN A 151 -16.21 3.49 -16.82
N GLN A 152 -16.41 4.26 -17.90
CA GLN A 152 -17.61 4.21 -18.72
C GLN A 152 -17.76 2.86 -19.43
N ALA A 153 -16.68 2.34 -20.01
CA ALA A 153 -16.66 1.03 -20.65
C ALA A 153 -17.03 -0.09 -19.66
N CYS A 154 -16.40 -0.12 -18.48
CA CYS A 154 -16.72 -1.08 -17.41
C CYS A 154 -18.17 -0.97 -16.94
N LYS A 155 -18.70 0.26 -16.82
CA LYS A 155 -20.09 0.49 -16.43
C LYS A 155 -21.06 -0.05 -17.49
N ALA A 156 -20.79 0.21 -18.77
CA ALA A 156 -21.61 -0.27 -19.88
C ALA A 156 -21.68 -1.80 -19.93
N ILE A 157 -20.54 -2.48 -19.75
CA ILE A 157 -20.48 -3.95 -19.67
C ILE A 157 -21.28 -4.45 -18.47
N ARG A 158 -21.06 -3.85 -17.28
CA ARG A 158 -21.74 -4.27 -16.04
C ARG A 158 -23.26 -4.18 -16.15
N THR A 159 -23.79 -3.09 -16.72
CA THR A 159 -25.23 -2.93 -16.92
C THR A 159 -25.79 -4.05 -17.78
N LYS A 160 -25.09 -4.47 -18.84
CA LYS A 160 -25.57 -5.49 -19.77
C LYS A 160 -25.40 -6.93 -19.26
N VAL A 161 -24.37 -7.20 -18.47
CA VAL A 161 -24.11 -8.54 -17.89
C VAL A 161 -24.98 -8.80 -16.65
N THR A 162 -25.47 -7.75 -15.98
CA THR A 162 -26.35 -7.88 -14.80
C THR A 162 -27.85 -7.71 -15.14
N SER A 163 -28.19 -7.35 -16.38
CA SER A 163 -29.58 -7.24 -16.86
C SER A 163 -30.06 -8.58 -17.42
#